data_AF-A0A4Z0LDJ8-F1
#
_entry.id   AF-A0A4Z0LDJ8-F1
#
_cell.length_a   1.000
_cell.length_b   1.000
_cell.length_c   1.000
_cell.angle_alpha   90.00
_cell.angle_beta   90.00
_cell.angle_gamma   90.00
#
_symmetry.space_group_name_H-M   'P 1'
#
loop_
_entity.id
_entity.type
_entity.pdbx_description
1 polymer ?
#
loop_
_entity_poly.entity_id
_entity_poly.type
_entity_poly.pdbx_seq_one_letter_code
_entity_poly.pdbx_strand_id
1 'polypeptide(L)'
;IVNFVEGARFTHEKRQQTHSPYQHLLPPKAAGIAMAINVLGSQFDKLLNITLCYPNNDRHPFYDMLSGRLTRIVIRVQLEPINEELHGDYVNDKTFKRRFQRWLNTLWDKKDIQIEEIKTSYKNAGQ
;
A
#
# COMPACT_ATOMS: atom_id res chain seq x y z
N ILE A 1 -11.43 -6.16 -8.70
CA ILE A 1 -11.65 -5.37 -7.46
C ILE A 1 -10.42 -4.53 -7.20
N VAL A 2 -10.57 -3.26 -6.82
CA VAL A 2 -9.46 -2.39 -6.40
C VAL A 2 -9.65 -2.07 -4.92
N ASN A 3 -8.60 -2.22 -4.11
CA ASN A 3 -8.64 -1.89 -2.69
C ASN A 3 -7.49 -0.94 -2.31
N PHE A 4 -7.83 0.13 -1.59
CA PHE A 4 -6.88 1.04 -0.99
C PHE A 4 -6.66 0.63 0.46
N VAL A 5 -5.65 -0.20 0.69
CA VAL A 5 -5.47 -0.87 2.00
C VAL A 5 -5.16 0.11 3.14
N GLU A 6 -4.53 1.27 2.90
CA GLU A 6 -4.41 2.33 3.91
C GLU A 6 -5.72 3.10 4.18
N GLY A 7 -6.69 3.01 3.26
CA GLY A 7 -8.00 3.63 3.31
C GLY A 7 -8.02 5.15 3.05
N ALA A 8 -6.95 5.88 3.33
CA ALA A 8 -6.83 7.30 3.02
C ALA A 8 -5.37 7.67 2.75
N ARG A 9 -5.17 8.76 2.00
CA ARG A 9 -3.82 9.28 1.73
C ARG A 9 -3.08 9.59 3.02
N PHE A 10 -1.81 9.19 3.05
CA PHE A 10 -0.85 9.50 4.09
C PHE A 10 -0.70 11.02 4.30
N THR A 11 -0.70 11.43 5.57
CA THR A 11 -0.22 12.74 6.03
C THR A 11 0.53 12.54 7.36
N HIS A 12 1.46 13.42 7.70
CA HIS A 12 2.19 13.34 8.97
C HIS A 12 1.25 13.37 10.18
N GLU A 13 0.18 14.17 10.11
CA GLU A 13 -0.86 14.25 11.15
C GLU A 13 -1.57 12.89 11.35
N LYS A 14 -2.02 12.26 10.25
CA LYS A 14 -2.67 10.95 10.33
C LYS A 14 -1.72 9.86 10.82
N ARG A 15 -0.45 9.94 10.44
CA ARG A 15 0.58 9.01 10.93
C ARG A 15 0.68 9.05 12.45
N GLN A 16 0.74 10.26 13.02
CA GLN A 16 0.79 10.46 14.48
C GLN A 16 -0.50 9.97 15.15
N GLN A 17 -1.66 10.35 14.63
CA GLN A 17 -2.96 9.93 15.18
C GLN A 17 -3.14 8.40 15.17
N THR A 18 -2.73 7.74 14.09
CA THR A 18 -2.85 6.28 13.92
C THR A 18 -1.69 5.49 14.52
N HIS A 19 -0.70 6.17 15.11
CA HIS A 19 0.53 5.55 15.64
C HIS A 19 1.19 4.61 14.63
N SER A 20 1.28 5.06 13.37
CA SER A 20 1.82 4.23 12.29
C SER A 20 3.28 3.88 12.56
N PRO A 21 3.66 2.58 12.50
CA PRO A 21 5.06 2.19 12.62
C PRO A 21 5.87 2.56 11.36
N TYR A 22 5.19 2.77 10.22
CA TYR A 22 5.79 3.05 8.91
C TYR A 22 6.13 4.53 8.75
N GLN A 23 7.16 4.87 7.97
CA GLN A 23 7.57 6.26 7.76
C GLN A 23 6.73 6.98 6.69
N HIS A 24 6.26 6.25 5.69
CA HIS A 24 5.56 6.81 4.52
C HIS A 24 4.16 6.25 4.29
N LEU A 25 3.71 5.34 5.15
CA LEU A 25 2.43 4.66 5.04
C LEU A 25 1.63 4.78 6.34
N LEU A 26 0.30 4.66 6.22
CA LEU A 26 -0.58 4.41 7.36
C LEU A 26 -0.73 2.90 7.60
N PRO A 27 -1.15 2.46 8.80
CA PRO A 27 -1.33 1.04 9.08
C PRO A 27 -2.34 0.41 8.11
N PRO A 28 -2.05 -0.80 7.60
CA PRO A 28 -2.93 -1.45 6.62
C PRO A 28 -4.24 -1.94 7.26
N LYS A 29 -5.35 -1.73 6.53
CA LYS A 29 -6.68 -2.23 6.88
C LYS A 29 -6.94 -3.57 6.19
N ALA A 30 -6.58 -4.64 6.87
CA ALA A 30 -6.64 -6.02 6.35
C ALA A 30 -8.06 -6.51 5.99
N ALA A 31 -9.11 -6.03 6.66
CA ALA A 31 -10.47 -6.58 6.52
C ALA A 31 -11.00 -6.52 5.08
N GLY A 32 -10.82 -5.39 4.39
CA GLY A 32 -11.35 -5.23 3.03
C GLY A 32 -10.66 -6.11 2.00
N ILE A 33 -9.34 -6.29 2.11
CA ILE A 33 -8.58 -7.14 1.17
C ILE A 33 -8.84 -8.61 1.46
N ALA A 34 -8.93 -9.01 2.73
CA ALA A 34 -9.26 -10.36 3.12
C ALA A 34 -10.67 -10.76 2.63
N MET A 35 -11.65 -9.87 2.77
CA MET A 35 -13.00 -10.09 2.25
C MET A 35 -13.00 -10.22 0.72
N ALA A 36 -12.28 -9.35 0.00
CA ALA A 36 -12.19 -9.43 -1.45
C ALA A 36 -11.57 -10.76 -1.92
N ILE A 37 -10.47 -11.19 -1.30
CA ILE A 37 -9.81 -12.47 -1.61
C ILE A 37 -10.75 -13.65 -1.30
N ASN A 38 -11.46 -13.61 -0.17
CA ASN A 38 -12.36 -14.70 0.22
C ASN A 38 -13.60 -14.80 -0.70
N VAL A 39 -14.22 -13.67 -1.06
CA VAL A 39 -15.42 -13.65 -1.93
C VAL A 39 -15.09 -14.14 -3.34
N LEU A 40 -13.92 -13.75 -3.86
CA LEU A 40 -13.52 -14.12 -5.21
C LEU A 40 -12.92 -15.52 -5.29
N GLY A 41 -12.47 -16.06 -4.15
CA GLY A 41 -12.00 -17.43 -4.02
C GLY A 41 -10.91 -17.77 -5.03
N SER A 42 -11.03 -18.93 -5.67
CA SER A 42 -10.06 -19.45 -6.64
C SER A 42 -10.00 -18.68 -7.98
N GLN A 43 -10.78 -17.62 -8.16
CA GLN A 43 -10.70 -16.78 -9.36
C GLN A 43 -9.54 -15.77 -9.30
N PHE A 44 -8.86 -15.66 -8.16
CA PHE A 44 -7.76 -14.74 -7.92
C PHE A 44 -6.43 -15.48 -7.78
N ASP A 45 -5.73 -15.68 -8.91
CA ASP A 45 -4.41 -16.32 -8.89
C ASP A 45 -3.31 -15.35 -8.42
N LYS A 46 -3.50 -14.04 -8.67
CA LYS A 46 -2.47 -13.02 -8.45
C LYS A 46 -3.07 -11.68 -8.00
N LEU A 47 -2.36 -11.02 -7.10
CA LEU A 47 -2.64 -9.67 -6.63
C LEU A 47 -1.72 -8.68 -7.33
N LEU A 48 -2.29 -7.65 -7.95
CA LEU A 48 -1.52 -6.50 -8.41
C LEU A 48 -1.28 -5.55 -7.24
N ASN A 49 -0.04 -5.58 -6.75
CA ASN A 49 0.45 -4.67 -5.75
C ASN A 49 0.99 -3.40 -6.42
N ILE A 50 0.27 -2.28 -6.29
CA ILE A 50 0.61 -1.01 -6.95
C ILE A 50 1.02 0.02 -5.89
N THR A 51 2.12 0.73 -6.16
CA THR A 51 2.59 1.88 -5.37
C THR A 51 2.75 3.08 -6.29
N LEU A 52 2.10 4.20 -5.95
CA LEU A 52 2.19 5.46 -6.69
C LEU A 52 2.94 6.48 -5.84
N CYS A 53 4.00 7.07 -6.39
CA CYS A 53 4.80 8.09 -5.73
C CYS A 53 4.91 9.35 -6.59
N TYR A 54 4.86 10.51 -5.93
CA TYR A 54 5.02 11.83 -6.53
C TYR A 54 6.27 12.49 -5.91
N PRO A 55 7.49 12.06 -6.28
CA PRO A 55 8.71 12.41 -5.55
C PRO A 55 9.00 13.92 -5.49
N ASN A 56 8.54 14.69 -6.48
CA ASN A 56 8.74 16.13 -6.59
C ASN A 56 7.52 16.96 -6.13
N ASN A 57 6.38 16.32 -5.88
CA ASN A 57 5.09 16.97 -5.60
C ASN A 57 4.32 16.18 -4.53
N ASP A 58 4.92 15.98 -3.35
CA ASP A 58 4.38 15.10 -2.31
C ASP A 58 3.18 15.70 -1.56
N ARG A 59 3.18 17.02 -1.32
CA ARG A 59 2.13 17.71 -0.54
C ARG A 59 0.80 17.79 -1.27
N HIS A 60 0.81 18.20 -2.54
CA HIS A 60 -0.42 18.50 -3.29
C HIS A 60 -0.40 17.94 -4.73
N PRO A 61 -0.17 16.62 -4.93
CA PRO A 61 0.01 16.04 -6.25
C PRO A 61 -1.19 16.27 -7.18
N PHE A 62 -2.42 16.23 -6.65
CA PHE A 62 -3.63 16.46 -7.44
C PHE A 62 -3.75 17.92 -7.92
N TYR A 63 -3.47 18.89 -7.05
CA TYR A 63 -3.54 20.30 -7.41
C TYR A 63 -2.41 20.67 -8.37
N ASP A 64 -1.21 20.14 -8.16
CA ASP A 64 -0.07 20.34 -9.06
C ASP A 64 -0.31 19.70 -10.43
N MET A 65 -1.03 18.58 -10.48
CA MET A 65 -1.48 17.99 -11.75
C MET A 65 -2.41 18.95 -12.51
N LEU A 66 -3.45 19.46 -11.85
CA LEU A 66 -4.43 20.35 -12.48
C LEU A 66 -3.84 21.70 -12.93
N SER A 67 -2.76 22.13 -12.29
CA SER A 67 -2.07 23.39 -12.59
C SER A 67 -0.84 23.24 -13.49
N GLY A 68 -0.60 22.04 -14.03
CA GLY A 68 0.53 21.77 -14.92
C GLY A 68 1.91 21.79 -14.25
N ARG A 69 1.97 21.77 -12.91
CA ARG A 69 3.21 21.77 -12.10
C ARG A 69 3.66 20.37 -11.68
N LEU A 70 2.90 19.33 -12.00
CA LEU A 70 3.29 17.97 -11.72
C LEU A 70 4.43 17.56 -12.67
N THR A 71 5.60 17.32 -12.10
CA THR A 71 6.82 17.06 -12.89
C THR A 71 7.09 15.59 -13.11
N ARG A 72 6.72 14.73 -12.15
CA ARG A 72 7.04 13.30 -12.20
C ARG A 72 6.05 12.45 -11.41
N ILE A 73 5.68 11.32 -12.00
CA ILE A 73 4.93 10.24 -11.34
C ILE A 73 5.77 8.96 -11.46
N VAL A 74 5.98 8.27 -10.34
CA VAL A 74 6.63 6.97 -10.31
C VAL A 74 5.59 5.93 -9.93
N ILE A 75 5.40 4.94 -10.80
CA ILE A 75 4.49 3.82 -10.56
C ILE A 75 5.33 2.56 -10.43
N ARG A 76 5.17 1.86 -9.32
CA ARG A 76 5.69 0.50 -9.14
C ARG A 76 4.52 -0.47 -9.15
N VAL A 77 4.63 -1.49 -10.00
CA VAL A 77 3.67 -2.57 -10.10
C VAL A 77 4.41 -3.86 -9.79
N GLN A 78 3.93 -4.58 -8.80
CA GLN A 78 4.42 -5.90 -8.41
C GLN A 78 3.27 -6.89 -8.50
N LEU A 79 3.58 -8.08 -8.96
CA LEU A 79 2.61 -9.16 -9.07
C LEU A 79 2.88 -10.13 -7.92
N GLU A 80 2.01 -10.15 -6.93
CA GLU A 80 2.12 -11.01 -5.77
C GLU A 80 1.25 -12.27 -5.99
N PRO A 81 1.81 -13.48 -5.91
CA PRO A 81 1.01 -14.70 -6.01
C PRO A 81 0.07 -14.79 -4.80
N ILE A 82 -1.18 -15.16 -5.04
CA ILE A 82 -2.11 -15.47 -3.97
C ILE A 82 -1.96 -16.96 -3.67
N ASN A 83 -1.21 -17.26 -2.61
CA ASN A 83 -1.02 -18.64 -2.17
C ASN A 83 -2.26 -19.15 -1.42
N GLU A 84 -2.43 -20.47 -1.35
CA GLU A 84 -3.52 -21.12 -0.60
C GLU A 84 -3.63 -20.62 0.85
N GLU A 85 -2.52 -20.23 1.47
CA GLU A 85 -2.48 -19.71 2.84
C GLU A 85 -3.25 -18.39 3.04
N LEU A 86 -3.56 -17.68 1.95
CA LEU A 86 -4.34 -16.44 1.93
C LEU A 86 -5.84 -16.67 1.73
N HIS A 87 -6.26 -17.92 1.52
CA HIS A 87 -7.66 -18.32 1.51
C HIS A 87 -8.08 -18.80 2.90
N GLY A 88 -9.18 -18.25 3.41
CA GLY A 88 -9.71 -18.61 4.73
C GLY A 88 -10.63 -17.56 5.32
N ASP A 89 -11.21 -17.91 6.47
CA ASP A 89 -12.19 -17.07 7.16
C ASP A 89 -11.50 -16.03 8.06
N TYR A 90 -11.32 -14.81 7.53
CA TYR A 90 -10.74 -13.70 8.28
C TYR A 90 -11.58 -13.25 9.49
N VAL A 91 -12.88 -13.54 9.50
CA VAL A 91 -13.80 -13.08 10.53
C VAL A 91 -13.82 -14.04 11.71
N ASN A 92 -13.97 -15.34 11.43
CA ASN A 92 -14.19 -16.35 12.45
C ASN A 92 -12.91 -17.12 12.84
N ASP A 93 -11.89 -17.19 11.99
CA ASP A 93 -10.63 -17.87 12.28
C ASP A 93 -9.53 -16.89 12.76
N LYS A 94 -9.28 -16.90 14.07
CA LYS A 94 -8.24 -16.09 14.71
C LYS A 94 -6.82 -16.43 14.24
N THR A 95 -6.56 -17.70 13.95
CA THR A 95 -5.24 -18.18 13.51
C THR A 95 -4.97 -17.69 12.10
N PHE A 96 -5.95 -17.84 11.21
CA PHE A 96 -5.90 -17.30 9.85
C PHE A 96 -5.73 -15.79 9.87
N LYS A 97 -6.54 -15.07 10.67
CA LYS A 97 -6.44 -13.60 10.81
C LYS A 97 -5.02 -13.15 11.15
N ARG A 98 -4.36 -13.79 12.12
CA ARG A 98 -2.99 -13.45 12.51
C ARG A 98 -1.98 -13.72 11.39
N ARG A 99 -2.12 -14.84 10.68
CA ARG A 99 -1.24 -15.17 9.53
C ARG A 99 -1.42 -14.15 8.41
N PHE A 100 -2.66 -13.82 8.06
CA PHE A 100 -2.98 -12.84 7.04
C PHE A 100 -2.43 -11.45 7.39
N GLN A 101 -2.62 -11.00 8.63
CA GLN A 101 -2.07 -9.73 9.11
C GLN A 101 -0.54 -9.70 9.03
N ARG A 102 0.13 -10.80 9.39
CA ARG A 102 1.59 -10.90 9.28
C ARG A 102 2.05 -10.79 7.84
N TRP A 103 1.43 -11.52 6.92
CA TRP A 103 1.72 -11.42 5.49
C TRP A 103 1.54 -9.99 4.97
N LEU A 104 0.41 -9.36 5.32
CA LEU A 104 0.11 -7.99 4.88
C LEU A 104 1.13 -6.98 5.43
N ASN A 105 1.52 -7.12 6.69
CA ASN A 105 2.55 -6.27 7.30
C ASN A 105 3.90 -6.44 6.61
N THR A 106 4.32 -7.66 6.26
CA THR A 106 5.56 -7.89 5.50
C THR A 106 5.51 -7.21 4.12
N LEU A 107 4.34 -7.21 3.46
CA LEU A 107 4.14 -6.46 2.22
C LEU A 107 4.26 -4.95 2.45
N TRP A 108 3.75 -4.47 3.58
CA TRP A 108 3.79 -3.07 3.98
C TRP A 108 5.21 -2.58 4.32
N ASP A 109 5.98 -3.38 5.06
CA ASP A 109 7.38 -3.10 5.38
C ASP A 109 8.20 -2.92 4.09
N LYS A 110 8.03 -3.83 3.14
CA LYS A 110 8.69 -3.75 1.82
C LYS A 110 8.28 -2.49 1.05
N LYS A 111 7.00 -2.14 1.05
CA LYS A 111 6.51 -0.91 0.41
C LYS A 111 7.10 0.34 1.04
N ASP A 112 7.20 0.40 2.36
CA ASP A 112 7.72 1.58 3.07
C ASP A 112 9.17 1.85 2.65
N ILE A 113 10.01 0.80 2.62
CA ILE A 113 11.40 0.86 2.15
C ILE A 113 11.46 1.31 0.68
N GLN A 114 10.65 0.71 -0.19
CA GLN A 114 10.62 1.07 -1.61
C GLN A 114 10.22 2.53 -1.84
N ILE A 115 9.29 3.07 -1.04
CA ILE A 115 8.88 4.47 -1.13
C ILE A 115 10.04 5.38 -0.73
N GLU A 116 10.77 5.04 0.32
CA GLU A 116 11.96 5.81 0.72
C GLU A 116 13.02 5.78 -0.37
N GLU A 117 13.36 4.61 -0.92
CA GLU A 117 14.33 4.49 -2.02
C GLU A 117 13.96 5.35 -3.23
N ILE A 118 12.67 5.36 -3.61
CA ILE A 118 12.16 6.22 -4.69
C ILE A 118 12.37 7.69 -4.33
N LYS A 119 11.98 8.10 -3.12
CA LYS A 119 12.13 9.50 -2.67
C LYS A 119 13.60 9.92 -2.65
N THR A 120 14.50 9.12 -2.08
CA THR A 120 15.93 9.44 -2.01
C THR A 120 16.54 9.54 -3.41
N SER A 121 16.25 8.59 -4.30
CA SER A 121 16.81 8.55 -5.65
C SER A 121 16.48 9.82 -6.46
N TYR A 122 15.25 10.33 -6.31
CA TYR A 122 14.81 11.52 -7.06
C TYR A 122 15.06 12.84 -6.34
N LYS A 123 15.36 12.82 -5.04
CA LYS A 123 15.84 14.00 -4.30
C LYS A 123 17.27 14.37 -4.71
N ASN A 124 18.11 13.37 -4.97
CA ASN A 124 19.51 13.56 -5.38
C ASN A 124 19.67 13.87 -6.88
N ALA A 125 18.73 13.43 -7.72
CA ALA A 125 18.75 13.66 -9.16
C ALA A 125 18.24 15.05 -9.60
N GLY A 126 17.79 15.88 -8.64
CA GLY A 126 17.34 17.26 -8.87
C GLY A 126 18.30 18.33 -8.33
N GLN A 127 19.51 17.94 -7.92
CA GLN A 127 20.64 18.83 -7.61
C GLN A 127 21.62 18.89 -8.77
#